data_AF-A0A353GJ84-F1
#
_entry.id   AF-A0A353GJ84-F1
#
_cell.length_a   1.000
_cell.length_b   1.000
_cell.length_c   1.000
_cell.angle_alpha   90.00
_cell.angle_beta   90.00
_cell.angle_gamma   90.00
#
_symmetry.space_group_name_H-M   'P 1'
#
loop_
_entity.id
_entity.type
_entity.pdbx_description
1 polymer ?
#
loop_
_entity_poly.entity_id
_entity_poly.type
_entity_poly.pdbx_seq_one_letter_code
_entity_poly.pdbx_strand_id
1 'polypeptide(L)'
;MSNYSVNLQDSFLNQVRKDGVEVEMVLSSGLSFTGHVRGFDNFTVVMQVGGAQHLVYKHAIAQIVSQRPLRPHVHEEKCAICEEAVEEAPVVPEKPKHAKPERQRRPGKGGHADDAKAQFNGLDLSHIKLGAAEAQ
;
A
#
# COMPACT_ATOMS: atom_id res chain seq x y z
N MET A 1 26.80 11.76 38.01
CA MET A 1 25.48 12.14 37.49
C MET A 1 25.64 12.59 36.06
N SER A 2 25.26 11.77 35.09
CA SER A 2 25.00 12.23 33.73
C SER A 2 23.69 11.59 33.34
N ASN A 3 22.61 12.36 33.47
CA ASN A 3 21.38 12.03 32.76
C ASN A 3 21.74 12.07 31.28
N TYR A 4 22.10 10.92 30.72
CA TYR A 4 22.32 10.75 29.30
C TYR A 4 20.93 10.75 28.67
N SER A 5 20.31 11.93 28.63
CA SER A 5 19.14 12.19 27.82
C SER A 5 19.60 11.98 26.39
N VAL A 6 19.35 10.79 25.86
CA VAL A 6 19.66 10.44 24.48
C VAL A 6 19.11 11.58 23.60
N ASN A 7 19.99 12.27 22.87
CA ASN A 7 19.58 13.36 22.01
C ASN A 7 18.69 12.79 20.90
N LEU A 8 17.37 12.94 21.06
CA LEU A 8 16.35 12.37 20.18
C LEU A 8 16.57 12.79 18.73
N GLN A 9 16.98 14.04 18.49
CA GLN A 9 17.24 14.56 17.16
C GLN A 9 18.42 13.83 16.50
N ASP A 10 19.57 13.81 17.17
CA ASP A 10 20.78 13.18 16.63
C ASP A 10 20.60 11.68 16.48
N SER A 11 19.88 11.06 17.42
CA SER A 11 19.53 9.64 17.38
C SER A 11 18.68 9.31 16.16
N PHE A 12 17.59 10.05 15.95
CA PHE A 12 16.70 9.91 14.80
C PHE A 12 17.44 10.14 13.47
N LEU A 13 18.15 11.26 13.33
CA LEU A 13 18.87 11.60 12.10
C LEU A 13 20.01 10.60 11.80
N ASN A 14 20.71 10.11 12.83
CA ASN A 14 21.71 9.07 12.64
C ASN A 14 21.10 7.75 12.20
N GLN A 15 19.94 7.38 12.73
CA GLN A 15 19.28 6.14 12.36
C GLN A 15 18.84 6.18 10.89
N VAL A 16 18.15 7.25 10.47
CA VAL A 16 17.76 7.47 9.07
C VAL A 16 18.98 7.40 8.14
N ARG A 17 20.08 8.07 8.52
CA ARG A 17 21.31 8.12 7.72
C ARG A 17 21.97 6.74 7.60
N LYS A 18 22.07 5.99 8.71
CA LYS A 18 22.72 4.67 8.74
C LYS A 18 21.90 3.60 8.00
N ASP A 19 20.59 3.61 8.20
CA ASP A 19 19.68 2.63 7.61
C ASP A 19 19.35 2.98 6.14
N GLY A 20 19.79 4.14 5.66
CA GLY A 20 19.53 4.62 4.30
C GLY A 20 18.04 4.73 4.02
N VAL A 21 17.26 5.13 5.03
CA VAL A 21 15.81 5.24 4.90
C VAL A 21 15.47 6.51 4.14
N GLU A 22 14.57 6.37 3.18
CA GLU A 22 14.00 7.49 2.46
C GLU A 22 13.09 8.29 3.40
N VAL A 23 13.29 9.61 3.43
CA VAL A 23 12.52 10.53 4.26
C VAL A 23 11.88 11.61 3.39
N GLU A 24 10.71 12.04 3.81
CA GLU A 24 10.06 13.25 3.32
C GLU A 24 10.40 14.40 4.27
N MET A 25 10.97 15.47 3.74
CA MET A 25 11.12 16.73 4.46
C MET A 25 10.01 17.67 4.07
N VAL A 26 9.27 18.14 5.08
CA VAL A 26 8.28 19.20 4.93
C VAL A 26 8.93 20.51 5.39
N LEU A 27 8.99 21.48 4.49
CA LEU A 27 9.53 22.80 4.79
C LEU A 27 8.49 23.66 5.52
N SER A 28 8.95 24.70 6.20
CA SER A 28 8.08 25.70 6.85
C SER A 28 7.19 26.46 5.86
N SER A 29 7.54 26.45 4.56
CA SER A 29 6.68 26.97 3.49
C SER A 29 5.52 26.04 3.11
N GLY A 30 5.51 24.79 3.61
CA GLY A 30 4.53 23.76 3.27
C GLY A 30 4.88 22.92 2.04
N LEU A 31 5.97 23.24 1.32
CA LEU A 31 6.49 22.34 0.27
C LEU A 31 7.16 21.13 0.90
N SER A 32 7.01 19.96 0.28
CA SER A 32 7.74 18.76 0.66
C SER A 32 8.55 18.18 -0.48
N PHE A 33 9.62 17.48 -0.12
CA PHE A 33 10.40 16.69 -1.05
C PHE A 33 10.96 15.45 -0.35
N THR A 34 11.15 14.41 -1.15
CA THR A 34 11.57 13.09 -0.66
C THR A 34 13.00 12.81 -1.08
N GLY A 35 13.78 12.19 -0.19
CA GLY A 35 15.14 11.77 -0.50
C GLY A 35 15.84 11.10 0.67
N HIS A 36 17.15 10.96 0.54
CA HIS A 36 17.95 10.20 1.51
C HIS A 36 18.89 11.12 2.28
N VAL A 37 18.91 11.01 3.60
CA VAL A 37 19.85 11.80 4.43
C VAL A 37 21.27 11.26 4.27
N ARG A 38 22.18 12.12 3.82
CA ARG A 38 23.62 11.79 3.67
C ARG A 38 24.45 12.24 4.87
N GLY A 39 24.07 13.34 5.50
CA GLY A 39 24.77 13.88 6.66
C GLY A 39 23.96 14.97 7.33
N PHE A 40 24.34 15.35 8.53
CA PHE A 40 23.76 16.48 9.25
C PHE A 40 24.79 17.05 10.23
N ASP A 41 24.58 18.31 10.59
CA ASP A 41 25.28 18.99 11.68
C ASP A 41 24.25 19.61 12.64
N ASN A 42 24.65 20.59 13.45
CA ASN A 42 23.76 21.26 14.39
C ASN A 42 22.65 22.07 13.70
N PHE A 43 22.90 22.65 12.53
CA PHE A 43 22.03 23.63 11.86
C PHE A 43 21.56 23.20 10.47
N THR A 44 22.15 22.17 9.88
CA THR A 44 21.93 21.75 8.50
C THR A 44 21.79 20.23 8.38
N VAL A 45 21.12 19.82 7.31
CA VAL A 45 20.97 18.42 6.89
C VAL A 45 21.28 18.36 5.39
N VAL A 46 22.14 17.43 4.99
CA VAL A 46 22.44 17.14 3.59
C VAL A 46 21.55 15.99 3.15
N MET A 47 20.70 16.23 2.15
CA MET A 47 19.88 15.21 1.50
C MET A 47 20.37 14.94 0.08
N GLN A 48 20.13 13.73 -0.42
CA GLN A 48 20.27 13.40 -1.82
C GLN A 48 18.90 13.14 -2.45
N VAL A 49 18.60 13.86 -3.53
CA VAL A 49 17.34 13.81 -4.28
C VAL A 49 17.68 13.72 -5.76
N GLY A 50 17.21 12.69 -6.46
CA GLY A 50 17.46 12.54 -7.90
C GLY A 50 18.94 12.56 -8.32
N GLY A 51 19.85 12.11 -7.45
CA GLY A 51 21.29 12.14 -7.67
C GLY A 51 21.99 13.45 -7.27
N ALA A 52 21.26 14.56 -7.13
CA ALA A 52 21.78 15.83 -6.65
C ALA A 52 21.82 15.90 -5.12
N GLN A 53 22.80 16.63 -4.58
CA GLN A 53 22.90 16.90 -3.14
C GLN A 53 22.28 18.26 -2.81
N HIS A 54 21.49 18.30 -1.75
CA HIS A 54 20.81 19.49 -1.25
C HIS A 54 21.23 19.73 0.20
N LEU A 55 21.79 20.90 0.48
CA LEU A 55 22.04 21.36 1.84
C LEU A 55 20.79 22.12 2.32
N VAL A 56 20.16 21.60 3.37
CA VAL A 56 18.90 22.13 3.91
C VAL A 56 19.17 22.67 5.30
N TYR A 57 18.79 23.92 5.56
CA TYR A 57 18.88 24.49 6.90
C TYR A 57 17.72 24.02 7.77
N LYS A 58 18.00 23.62 9.01
CA LYS A 58 16.99 23.11 9.95
C LYS A 58 15.91 24.13 10.29
N HIS A 59 16.20 25.43 10.26
CA HIS A 59 15.18 26.48 10.48
C HIS A 59 14.11 26.54 9.38
N ALA A 60 14.40 25.98 8.21
CA ALA A 60 13.45 25.89 7.11
C ALA A 60 12.66 24.59 7.13
N ILE A 61 13.00 23.63 7.99
CA ILE A 61 12.34 22.32 8.09
C ILE A 61 11.26 22.40 9.18
N ALA A 62 10.03 22.09 8.82
CA ALA A 62 8.92 21.94 9.77
C ALA A 62 8.86 20.50 10.32
N GLN A 63 8.99 19.50 9.44
CA GLN A 63 8.84 18.09 9.80
C GLN A 63 9.76 17.20 8.96
N ILE A 64 10.20 16.08 9.56
CA ILE A 64 10.92 15.01 8.86
C ILE A 64 10.13 13.72 9.10
N VAL A 65 9.60 13.14 8.02
CA VAL A 65 8.79 11.93 8.05
C VAL A 65 9.59 10.79 7.46
N SER A 66 9.72 9.69 8.20
CA SER A 66 10.37 8.48 7.72
C SER A 66 9.36 7.60 6.99
N GLN A 67 9.65 7.20 5.75
CA GLN A 67 8.77 6.30 4.97
C GLN A 67 8.74 4.87 5.54
N ARG A 68 9.72 4.53 6.39
CA ARG A 68 9.75 3.25 7.11
C ARG A 68 9.79 3.49 8.62
N PRO A 69 9.09 2.68 9.43
CA PRO A 69 9.19 2.75 10.88
C PRO A 69 10.64 2.59 11.34
N LEU A 70 11.10 3.53 12.15
CA LEU A 70 12.40 3.45 12.79
C LEU A 70 12.26 2.77 14.15
N ARG A 71 13.30 2.03 14.57
CA ARG A 71 13.32 1.47 15.93
C ARG A 71 13.31 2.61 16.94
N PRO A 72 12.32 2.69 17.83
CA PRO A 72 12.22 3.80 18.74
C PRO A 72 13.31 3.69 19.82
N HIS A 73 14.06 4.77 20.04
CA HIS A 73 15.04 4.90 21.13
C HIS A 73 14.30 5.24 22.44
N VAL A 74 13.50 4.31 22.93
CA VAL A 74 12.85 4.43 24.24
C VAL A 74 13.72 3.65 25.22
N HIS A 75 14.28 4.33 26.23
CA HIS A 75 14.60 3.63 27.47
C HIS A 75 13.27 3.09 27.98
N GLU A 76 13.20 1.79 28.17
CA GLU A 76 12.01 0.97 28.39
C GLU A 76 11.14 1.44 29.58
N GLU A 77 10.45 2.57 29.44
CA GLU A 77 9.22 2.85 30.16
C GLU A 77 8.08 2.71 29.16
N LYS A 78 7.38 1.59 29.35
CA LYS A 78 6.22 1.07 28.63
C LYS A 78 5.19 2.17 28.35
N CYS A 79 5.36 2.90 27.24
CA CYS A 79 4.28 3.68 26.66
C CYS A 79 3.40 2.74 25.84
N ALA A 80 2.37 2.21 26.49
CA ALA A 80 1.23 1.62 25.82
C ALA A 80 0.51 2.74 25.06
N ILE A 81 0.81 2.88 23.78
CA ILE A 81 -0.01 3.63 22.85
C ILE A 81 -0.36 2.69 21.70
N CYS A 82 -1.53 2.08 21.85
CA CYS A 82 -2.52 1.80 20.82
C CYS A 82 -1.97 1.50 19.41
N GLU A 83 -1.67 0.24 19.13
CA GLU A 83 -1.86 -0.29 17.78
C GLU A 83 -3.36 -0.41 17.54
N GLU A 84 -3.95 0.63 16.95
CA GLU A 84 -5.29 0.53 16.37
C GLU A 84 -5.34 1.23 15.01
N ALA A 85 -5.86 0.49 14.02
CA ALA A 85 -6.11 0.81 12.61
C ALA A 85 -4.86 0.81 11.70
N VAL A 86 -4.73 -0.03 10.66
CA VAL A 86 -5.68 -0.42 9.58
C VAL A 86 -5.20 -1.81 9.08
N GLU A 87 -5.98 -2.89 8.91
CA GLU A 87 -7.02 -3.12 7.89
C GLU A 87 -7.64 -4.53 8.09
N GLU A 88 -8.93 -4.64 8.42
CA GLU A 88 -9.86 -5.62 7.81
C GLU A 88 -11.29 -5.30 8.27
N ALA A 89 -12.17 -5.01 7.32
CA ALA A 89 -13.58 -4.74 7.59
C ALA A 89 -14.31 -6.02 8.06
N PRO A 90 -15.23 -5.95 9.05
CA PRO A 90 -16.00 -7.11 9.46
C PRO A 90 -17.10 -7.40 8.44
N VAL A 91 -16.96 -8.48 7.66
CA VAL A 91 -18.09 -9.06 6.93
C VAL A 91 -18.96 -9.84 7.90
N VAL A 92 -20.23 -9.43 7.96
CA VAL A 92 -21.29 -9.87 8.88
C VAL A 92 -21.53 -11.39 8.82
N PRO A 93 -21.77 -12.08 9.96
CA PRO A 93 -22.20 -13.48 9.97
C PRO A 93 -23.69 -13.59 9.60
N GLU A 94 -24.00 -14.19 8.45
CA GLU A 94 -25.37 -14.63 8.15
C GLU A 94 -25.75 -15.90 8.94
N LYS A 95 -26.93 -15.82 9.57
CA LYS A 95 -27.56 -16.85 10.42
C LYS A 95 -28.12 -18.05 9.62
N PRO A 96 -28.34 -19.21 10.28
CA PRO A 96 -28.57 -20.50 9.65
C PRO A 96 -30.02 -20.71 9.20
N LYS A 97 -30.22 -21.48 8.11
CA LYS A 97 -31.53 -22.04 7.74
C LYS A 97 -31.52 -23.56 7.88
N HIS A 98 -32.45 -24.05 8.71
CA HIS A 98 -32.73 -25.46 9.02
C HIS A 98 -33.30 -26.26 7.83
N ALA A 99 -33.10 -27.58 7.93
CA ALA A 99 -33.61 -28.72 7.15
C ALA A 99 -35.12 -28.67 6.80
N LYS A 100 -35.65 -29.33 5.75
CA LYS A 100 -35.77 -30.79 5.42
C LYS A 100 -36.52 -30.86 4.03
N PRO A 101 -36.96 -32.00 3.43
CA PRO A 101 -36.62 -33.42 3.60
C PRO A 101 -36.35 -34.20 2.29
N GLU A 102 -35.86 -35.41 2.50
CA GLU A 102 -35.70 -36.58 1.63
C GLU A 102 -36.97 -36.99 0.83
N ARG A 103 -36.82 -37.32 -0.47
CA ARG A 103 -37.78 -38.20 -1.19
C ARG A 103 -37.14 -38.98 -2.36
N GLN A 104 -36.96 -40.27 -2.10
CA GLN A 104 -36.80 -41.45 -2.97
C GLN A 104 -36.94 -41.29 -4.50
N ARG A 105 -36.01 -41.92 -5.25
CA ARG A 105 -36.29 -42.47 -6.59
C ARG A 105 -35.49 -43.75 -6.88
N ARG A 106 -36.22 -44.84 -7.16
CA ARG A 106 -35.90 -45.96 -8.08
C ARG A 106 -37.26 -46.56 -8.52
N PRO A 107 -37.38 -47.35 -9.62
CA PRO A 107 -36.36 -47.83 -10.57
C PRO A 107 -36.75 -47.70 -12.08
N GLY A 108 -35.74 -47.85 -12.97
CA GLY A 108 -35.81 -48.80 -14.11
C GLY A 108 -36.12 -48.33 -15.55
N LYS A 109 -35.29 -48.87 -16.47
CA LYS A 109 -35.48 -49.24 -17.90
C LYS A 109 -35.15 -48.25 -19.04
N GLY A 110 -34.13 -48.63 -19.83
CA GLY A 110 -34.32 -49.11 -21.21
C GLY A 110 -33.85 -48.22 -22.38
N GLY A 111 -33.08 -48.84 -23.30
CA GLY A 111 -32.97 -48.52 -24.74
C GLY A 111 -32.02 -47.37 -25.12
N HIS A 112 -30.89 -47.60 -25.79
CA HIS A 112 -30.64 -47.82 -27.23
C HIS A 112 -30.79 -46.57 -28.14
N ALA A 113 -29.68 -46.28 -28.83
CA ALA A 113 -29.58 -45.87 -30.24
C ALA A 113 -29.68 -44.38 -30.64
N ASP A 114 -28.65 -44.02 -31.42
CA ASP A 114 -28.65 -43.21 -32.65
C ASP A 114 -28.59 -41.66 -32.63
N ASP A 115 -27.49 -41.21 -33.25
CA ASP A 115 -27.37 -40.17 -34.27
C ASP A 115 -28.10 -38.82 -34.11
N ALA A 116 -27.31 -37.74 -34.03
CA ALA A 116 -27.44 -36.63 -34.98
C ALA A 116 -26.25 -35.66 -34.91
N LYS A 117 -25.47 -35.63 -36.00
CA LYS A 117 -24.70 -34.48 -36.49
C LYS A 117 -25.65 -33.30 -36.78
N ALA A 118 -25.27 -32.09 -36.37
CA ALA A 118 -25.45 -30.83 -37.10
C ALA A 118 -24.67 -29.73 -36.33
N GLN A 119 -23.55 -29.23 -36.85
CA GLN A 119 -23.46 -28.10 -37.78
C GLN A 119 -24.16 -26.83 -37.26
N PHE A 120 -23.39 -25.85 -36.80
CA PHE A 120 -23.47 -24.53 -37.45
C PHE A 120 -22.16 -23.76 -37.31
N ASN A 121 -21.73 -23.22 -38.44
CA ASN A 121 -20.47 -22.53 -38.68
C ASN A 121 -20.52 -21.07 -38.23
N GLY A 122 -19.33 -20.53 -37.96
CA GLY A 122 -18.86 -19.28 -38.56
C GLY A 122 -19.72 -18.04 -38.36
N LEU A 123 -19.43 -17.27 -37.32
CA LEU A 123 -19.79 -15.86 -37.29
C LEU A 123 -18.78 -15.08 -38.13
N ASP A 124 -19.20 -14.76 -39.34
CA ASP A 124 -18.57 -13.86 -40.32
C ASP A 124 -18.64 -12.40 -39.81
N LEU A 125 -17.52 -11.69 -39.81
CA LEU A 125 -17.38 -10.31 -39.33
C LEU A 125 -17.39 -9.27 -40.47
N SER A 126 -17.95 -9.60 -41.62
CA SER A 126 -18.08 -8.69 -42.78
C SER A 126 -19.02 -7.49 -42.61
N HIS A 127 -19.52 -7.20 -41.39
CA HIS A 127 -20.41 -6.07 -41.10
C HIS A 127 -19.87 -5.01 -40.12
N ILE A 128 -18.56 -4.97 -39.88
CA ILE A 128 -17.97 -3.83 -39.15
C ILE A 128 -17.86 -2.63 -40.10
N LYS A 129 -18.95 -1.87 -40.20
CA LYS A 129 -18.97 -0.52 -40.79
C LYS A 129 -18.30 0.44 -39.80
N LEU A 130 -17.02 0.71 -40.01
CA LEU A 130 -16.34 1.87 -39.42
C LEU A 130 -16.97 3.14 -40.00
N GLY A 131 -17.77 3.84 -39.20
CA GLY A 131 -18.35 5.12 -39.56
C GLY A 131 -17.28 6.21 -39.53
N ALA A 132 -16.86 6.67 -40.70
CA ALA A 132 -16.19 7.95 -40.87
C ALA A 132 -17.23 9.06 -40.67
N ALA A 133 -17.02 9.90 -39.67
CA ALA A 133 -17.72 11.17 -39.51
C ALA A 133 -16.76 12.29 -39.92
N GLU A 134 -16.99 12.83 -41.12
CA GLU A 134 -16.47 14.11 -41.59
C GLU A 134 -17.62 15.12 -41.72
N ALA A 135 -17.24 16.40 -41.74
CA ALA A 135 -17.99 17.65 -41.93
C ALA A 135 -18.41 18.32 -40.60
N GLN A 136 -18.08 19.59 -40.33
CA GLN A 136 -17.81 20.74 -41.22
C GLN A 136 -16.73 21.67 -40.64
#